data_AF-A0A2I4D9K5-F1
#
_entry.id   AF-A0A2I4D9K5-F1
#
_cell.length_a   1.000
_cell.length_b   1.000
_cell.length_c   1.000
_cell.angle_alpha   90.00
_cell.angle_beta   90.00
_cell.angle_gamma   90.00
#
_symmetry.space_group_name_H-M   'P 1'
#
loop_
_entity.id
_entity.type
_entity.pdbx_description
1 polymer ?
#
loop_
_entity_poly.entity_id
_entity_poly.type
_entity_poly.pdbx_seq_one_letter_code
_entity_poly.pdbx_strand_id
1 'polypeptide(L)'
;MYPVDLPPVDGTELLSAPRLYLTSLNATSCKNKWFQSQTTKVAITTANIRQLQLFEGDHPPHVLLALHPPEDPTQVVGLYLRDQWWRLDDVLRTSNKSRRGFLSAQSITERVIVFLLSQVVERSSSPGEASFSLHPPTESCKVLWTDSQAVGFYTVKRKG
;
A
#
# COMPACT_ATOMS: atom_id res chain seq x y z
N MET A 1 0.66 1.11 17.33
CA MET A 1 -0.11 1.96 16.41
C MET A 1 0.30 1.59 15.00
N TYR A 2 -0.64 1.41 14.09
CA TYR A 2 -0.42 0.97 12.71
C TYR A 2 -0.69 2.10 11.71
N PRO A 3 -0.30 1.99 10.43
CA PRO A 3 -0.47 3.07 9.44
C PRO A 3 -1.89 3.62 9.36
N VAL A 4 -2.88 2.74 9.49
CA VAL A 4 -4.32 3.06 9.39
C VAL A 4 -4.87 3.76 10.63
N ASP A 5 -4.10 3.76 11.73
CA ASP A 5 -4.44 4.42 12.99
C ASP A 5 -3.86 5.84 13.07
N LEU A 6 -2.96 6.21 12.15
CA LEU A 6 -2.37 7.54 12.09
C LEU A 6 -3.43 8.58 11.70
N PRO A 7 -3.37 9.80 12.28
CA PRO A 7 -4.34 10.86 11.98
C PRO A 7 -4.37 11.14 10.48
N PRO A 8 -5.52 11.46 9.85
CA PRO A 8 -5.58 11.77 8.43
C PRO A 8 -4.55 12.84 8.04
N VAL A 9 -3.88 12.63 6.91
CA VAL A 9 -3.00 13.63 6.30
C VAL A 9 -3.70 14.17 5.07
N ASP A 10 -3.57 15.47 4.83
CA ASP A 10 -4.16 16.14 3.68
C ASP A 10 -3.70 15.46 2.38
N GLY A 11 -4.63 15.29 1.43
CA GLY A 11 -4.40 14.53 0.20
C GLY A 11 -3.20 15.02 -0.63
N THR A 12 -2.83 16.30 -0.48
CA THR A 12 -1.70 16.94 -1.17
C THR A 12 -0.33 16.41 -0.71
N GLU A 13 -0.19 16.06 0.58
CA GLU A 13 1.06 15.51 1.13
C GLU A 13 1.28 14.06 0.71
N LEU A 14 0.20 13.29 0.57
CA LEU A 14 0.24 11.89 0.13
C LEU A 14 0.68 11.72 -1.33
N LEU A 15 0.39 12.70 -2.19
CA LEU A 15 0.82 12.72 -3.58
C LEU A 15 2.28 13.17 -3.76
N SER A 16 2.75 14.03 -2.85
CA SER A 16 4.05 14.69 -2.96
C SER A 16 5.15 13.94 -2.22
N ALA A 17 4.86 13.37 -1.05
CA ALA A 17 5.83 12.73 -0.17
C ALA A 17 6.60 11.57 -0.84
N PRO A 18 5.98 10.65 -1.60
CA PRO A 18 6.72 9.59 -2.31
C PRO A 18 7.75 10.13 -3.30
N ARG A 19 7.39 11.18 -4.04
CA ARG A 19 8.25 11.79 -5.06
C ARG A 19 9.40 12.56 -4.41
N LEU A 20 9.09 13.34 -3.37
CA LEU A 20 10.10 14.06 -2.59
C LEU A 20 11.08 13.10 -1.91
N TYR A 21 10.58 11.98 -1.38
CA TYR A 21 11.41 10.96 -0.75
C TYR A 21 12.41 10.34 -1.75
N LEU A 22 11.97 9.97 -2.96
CA LEU A 22 12.86 9.46 -4.00
C LEU A 22 13.91 10.48 -4.44
N THR A 23 13.53 11.75 -4.59
CA THR A 23 14.47 12.84 -4.89
C THR A 23 15.51 12.97 -3.78
N SER A 24 15.10 12.88 -2.51
CA SER A 24 16.02 12.94 -1.37
C SER A 24 17.00 11.76 -1.32
N LEU A 25 16.54 10.56 -1.70
CA LEU A 25 17.35 9.34 -1.79
C LEU A 25 18.38 9.40 -2.92
N ASN A 26 18.08 10.11 -4.01
CA ASN A 26 19.03 10.31 -5.11
C ASN A 26 20.05 11.41 -4.80
N ALA A 27 19.63 12.47 -4.11
CA ALA A 27 20.51 13.60 -3.75
C ALA A 27 21.52 13.23 -2.65
N THR A 28 21.12 12.35 -1.73
CA THR A 28 21.98 11.86 -0.67
C THR A 28 22.57 10.53 -1.11
N SER A 29 23.88 10.34 -1.12
CA SER A 29 24.46 8.99 -1.24
C SER A 29 24.10 8.17 0.01
N CYS A 30 22.85 7.71 0.10
CA CYS A 30 22.26 7.03 1.25
C CYS A 30 22.81 5.60 1.36
N LYS A 31 24.10 5.45 1.68
CA LYS A 31 24.75 4.15 1.72
C LYS A 31 24.34 3.25 2.90
N ASN A 32 23.50 3.72 3.84
CA ASN A 32 23.30 3.03 5.12
C ASN A 32 21.83 2.86 5.58
N LYS A 33 20.82 3.10 4.73
CA LYS A 33 19.41 2.85 5.12
C LYS A 33 19.00 1.43 4.76
N TRP A 34 18.59 0.65 5.76
CA TRP A 34 18.18 -0.74 5.60
C TRP A 34 16.77 -0.94 6.16
N PHE A 35 15.96 -1.69 5.43
CA PHE A 35 14.68 -2.22 5.90
C PHE A 35 14.90 -3.65 6.38
N GLN A 36 14.44 -3.96 7.58
CA GLN A 36 14.58 -5.29 8.16
C GLN A 36 13.22 -5.85 8.58
N SER A 37 12.83 -6.94 7.93
CA SER A 37 11.77 -7.84 8.37
C SER A 37 12.34 -8.99 9.20
N GLN A 38 11.48 -9.88 9.71
CA GLN A 38 11.91 -11.05 10.48
C GLN A 38 12.82 -11.98 9.66
N THR A 39 12.60 -12.06 8.34
CA THR A 39 13.27 -13.00 7.44
C THR A 39 14.14 -12.35 6.37
N THR A 40 14.06 -11.03 6.20
CA THR A 40 14.65 -10.34 5.04
C THR A 40 15.25 -9.01 5.46
N LYS A 41 16.44 -8.70 4.94
CA LYS A 41 17.11 -7.41 5.11
C LYS A 41 17.39 -6.81 3.73
N VAL A 42 16.76 -5.68 3.42
CA VAL A 42 16.83 -5.04 2.10
C VAL A 42 17.38 -3.63 2.23
N ALA A 43 18.35 -3.27 1.38
CA ALA A 43 18.85 -1.90 1.32
C ALA A 43 17.78 -0.98 0.73
N ILE A 44 17.51 0.16 1.38
CA ILE A 44 16.58 1.17 0.88
C ILE A 44 17.33 2.04 -0.12
N THR A 45 17.34 1.60 -1.37
CA THR A 45 17.98 2.28 -2.50
C THR A 45 16.99 2.42 -3.64
N THR A 46 17.22 3.38 -4.54
CA THR A 46 16.35 3.56 -5.71
C THR A 46 16.35 2.35 -6.64
N ALA A 47 17.39 1.50 -6.62
CA ALA A 47 17.42 0.23 -7.33
C ALA A 47 16.37 -0.78 -6.82
N ASN A 48 16.09 -0.77 -5.52
CA ASN A 48 15.19 -1.71 -4.83
C ASN A 48 13.77 -1.15 -4.65
N ILE A 49 13.54 0.13 -4.98
CA ILE A 49 12.23 0.77 -4.85
C ILE A 49 11.52 0.78 -6.20
N ARG A 50 10.22 0.49 -6.19
CA ARG A 50 9.34 0.63 -7.35
C ARG A 50 8.13 1.48 -7.00
N GLN A 51 7.64 2.21 -7.98
CA GLN A 51 6.40 2.98 -7.87
C GLN A 51 5.24 2.08 -8.29
N LEU A 52 4.24 1.96 -7.42
CA LEU A 52 2.98 1.27 -7.68
C LEU A 52 1.88 2.32 -7.82
N GLN A 53 1.02 2.14 -8.80
CA GLN A 53 -0.16 2.97 -8.99
C GLN A 53 -1.31 2.39 -8.17
N LEU A 54 -1.93 3.22 -7.32
CA LEU A 54 -3.00 2.77 -6.43
C LEU A 54 -4.37 2.69 -7.10
N PHE A 55 -4.66 3.61 -8.03
CA PHE A 55 -5.98 3.78 -8.65
C PHE A 55 -5.92 3.77 -10.18
N GLU A 56 -7.00 3.34 -10.84
CA GLU A 56 -7.15 3.41 -12.29
C GLU A 56 -7.46 4.84 -12.77
N GLY A 57 -6.84 5.26 -13.89
CA GLY A 57 -7.18 6.51 -14.59
C GLY A 57 -6.81 7.82 -13.88
N ASP A 58 -6.13 7.77 -12.75
CA ASP A 58 -5.93 8.93 -11.89
C ASP A 58 -4.84 9.89 -12.38
N HIS A 59 -5.18 11.19 -12.43
CA HIS A 59 -4.29 12.25 -12.91
C HIS A 59 -4.35 13.45 -11.93
N PRO A 60 -3.29 13.71 -11.13
CA PRO A 60 -2.02 12.98 -11.04
C PRO A 60 -2.15 11.62 -10.33
N PRO A 61 -1.31 10.62 -10.67
CA PRO A 61 -1.42 9.28 -10.10
C PRO A 61 -1.09 9.27 -8.61
N HIS A 62 -1.93 8.60 -7.81
CA HIS A 62 -1.55 8.24 -6.44
C HIS A 62 -0.51 7.13 -6.46
N VAL A 63 0.74 7.51 -6.21
CA VAL A 63 1.90 6.63 -6.24
C VAL A 63 2.23 6.11 -4.85
N LEU A 64 2.36 4.80 -4.73
CA LEU A 64 2.86 4.11 -3.56
C LEU A 64 4.29 3.61 -3.83
N LEU A 65 5.20 3.71 -2.86
CA LEU A 65 6.53 3.12 -3.02
C LEU A 65 6.54 1.72 -2.39
N ALA A 66 6.94 0.74 -3.18
CA ALA A 66 7.17 -0.62 -2.75
C ALA A 66 8.67 -0.92 -2.72
N LEU A 67 9.10 -1.61 -1.68
CA LEU A 67 10.45 -2.12 -1.53
C LEU A 67 10.49 -3.59 -1.96
N HIS A 68 11.45 -3.91 -2.81
CA HIS A 68 11.67 -5.22 -3.37
C HIS A 68 13.06 -5.73 -2.98
N PRO A 69 13.19 -7.00 -2.55
CA PRO A 69 14.49 -7.60 -2.33
C PRO A 69 15.26 -7.71 -3.66
N PRO A 70 16.57 -7.49 -3.68
CA PRO A 70 17.36 -7.61 -4.90
C PRO A 70 17.39 -9.05 -5.44
N GLU A 71 17.18 -10.05 -4.58
CA GLU A 71 17.14 -11.47 -4.95
C GLU A 71 15.85 -11.85 -5.71
N ASP A 72 14.74 -11.16 -5.42
CA ASP A 72 13.45 -11.39 -6.07
C ASP A 72 12.69 -10.05 -6.27
N PRO A 73 12.84 -9.40 -7.43
CA PRO A 73 12.18 -8.14 -7.71
C PRO A 73 10.65 -8.27 -7.88
N THR A 74 10.10 -9.48 -7.91
CA THR A 74 8.65 -9.70 -7.99
C THR A 74 7.98 -9.67 -6.61
N GLN A 75 8.76 -9.88 -5.55
CA GLN A 75 8.29 -9.84 -4.17
C GLN A 75 8.27 -8.40 -3.65
N VAL A 76 7.20 -8.03 -2.94
CA VAL A 76 7.13 -6.78 -2.16
C VAL A 76 7.34 -7.13 -0.70
N VAL A 77 8.28 -6.47 -0.03
CA VAL A 77 8.60 -6.72 1.39
C VAL A 77 8.24 -5.55 2.30
N GLY A 78 8.04 -4.36 1.74
CA GLY A 78 7.65 -3.19 2.52
C GLY A 78 7.04 -2.09 1.67
N LEU A 79 6.26 -1.23 2.30
CA LEU A 79 5.60 -0.09 1.67
C LEU A 79 5.97 1.20 2.38
N TYR A 80 6.20 2.26 1.62
CA TYR A 80 6.39 3.59 2.17
C TYR A 80 5.02 4.25 2.36
N LEU A 81 4.62 4.43 3.61
CA LEU A 81 3.38 5.08 4.00
C LEU A 81 3.69 6.04 5.14
N ARG A 82 3.17 7.26 5.04
CA ARG A 82 3.23 8.23 6.16
C ARG A 82 4.66 8.46 6.66
N ASP A 83 5.54 8.70 5.70
CA ASP A 83 6.97 8.95 5.89
C ASP A 83 7.79 7.83 6.53
N GLN A 84 7.26 6.61 6.52
CA GLN A 84 7.88 5.45 7.14
C GLN A 84 7.74 4.21 6.25
N TRP A 85 8.70 3.29 6.37
CA TRP A 85 8.62 1.97 5.75
C TRP A 85 7.91 0.98 6.68
N TRP A 86 6.85 0.37 6.18
CA TRP A 86 6.02 -0.58 6.92
C TRP A 86 6.09 -1.97 6.31
N ARG A 87 6.05 -2.99 7.17
CA ARG A 87 5.85 -4.39 6.74
C ARG A 87 4.42 -4.57 6.25
N LEU A 88 4.23 -5.45 5.26
CA LEU A 88 2.89 -5.72 4.75
C LEU A 88 1.92 -6.17 5.85
N ASP A 89 2.39 -7.01 6.79
CA ASP A 89 1.58 -7.45 7.93
C ASP A 89 1.14 -6.29 8.84
N ASP A 90 1.99 -5.28 9.01
CA ASP A 90 1.68 -4.11 9.84
C ASP A 90 0.72 -3.16 9.12
N VAL A 91 0.78 -3.08 7.77
CA VAL A 91 -0.16 -2.29 6.97
C VAL A 91 -1.58 -2.84 7.08
N LEU A 92 -1.73 -4.17 7.18
CA LEU A 92 -3.01 -4.84 7.31
C LEU A 92 -3.56 -4.87 8.75
N ARG A 93 -2.87 -4.26 9.72
CA ARG A 93 -3.26 -4.29 11.14
C ARG A 93 -3.78 -2.95 11.63
N THR A 94 -4.52 -3.02 12.74
CA THR A 94 -5.01 -1.85 13.48
C THR A 94 -4.97 -2.09 14.98
N SER A 95 -4.67 -1.04 15.74
CA SER A 95 -4.76 -1.02 17.19
C SER A 95 -6.10 -0.47 17.68
N ASN A 96 -6.93 0.05 16.76
CA ASN A 96 -8.24 0.56 17.06
C ASN A 96 -9.27 -0.58 17.18
N LYS A 97 -9.67 -0.86 18.42
CA LYS A 97 -10.67 -1.92 18.73
C LYS A 97 -12.06 -1.67 18.16
N SER A 98 -12.38 -0.43 17.73
CA SER A 98 -13.66 -0.13 17.07
C SER A 98 -13.70 -0.55 15.60
N ARG A 99 -12.54 -0.82 14.98
CA ARG A 99 -12.47 -1.34 13.61
C ARG A 99 -12.81 -2.83 13.60
N ARG A 100 -14.10 -3.14 13.45
CA ARG A 100 -14.64 -4.50 13.42
C ARG A 100 -15.73 -4.62 12.35
N GLY A 101 -15.76 -5.76 11.66
CA GLY A 101 -16.72 -6.01 10.59
C GLY A 101 -16.42 -5.21 9.32
N PHE A 102 -17.43 -5.03 8.46
CA PHE A 102 -17.30 -4.28 7.21
C PHE A 102 -17.41 -2.78 7.44
N LEU A 103 -16.31 -2.06 7.22
CA LEU A 103 -16.26 -0.60 7.31
C LEU A 103 -15.89 0.00 5.96
N SER A 104 -16.53 1.12 5.60
CA SER A 104 -16.18 1.86 4.38
C SER A 104 -14.76 2.39 4.46
N ALA A 105 -13.97 2.22 3.39
CA ALA A 105 -12.66 2.85 3.28
C ALA A 105 -12.85 4.35 3.04
N GLN A 106 -12.41 5.17 3.98
CA GLN A 106 -12.53 6.64 3.95
C GLN A 106 -11.17 7.31 3.74
N SER A 107 -10.09 6.63 4.08
CA SER A 107 -8.72 7.12 3.99
C SER A 107 -7.95 6.44 2.89
N ILE A 108 -6.92 7.11 2.38
CA ILE A 108 -5.97 6.54 1.42
C ILE A 108 -5.31 5.26 1.96
N THR A 109 -5.03 5.20 3.27
CA THR A 109 -4.39 4.02 3.88
C THR A 109 -5.31 2.82 3.82
N GLU A 110 -6.61 3.01 4.03
CA GLU A 110 -7.60 1.94 3.83
C GLU A 110 -7.72 1.54 2.35
N ARG A 111 -7.56 2.49 1.41
CA ARG A 111 -7.48 2.18 -0.02
C ARG A 111 -6.23 1.37 -0.38
N VAL A 112 -5.09 1.66 0.26
CA VAL A 112 -3.87 0.83 0.15
C VAL A 112 -4.11 -0.59 0.66
N ILE A 113 -4.84 -0.75 1.78
CA ILE A 113 -5.22 -2.07 2.29
C ILE A 113 -6.07 -2.83 1.26
N VAL A 114 -7.05 -2.17 0.65
CA VAL A 114 -7.88 -2.78 -0.41
C VAL A 114 -7.03 -3.22 -1.60
N PHE A 115 -6.10 -2.37 -2.05
CA PHE A 115 -5.15 -2.72 -3.11
C PHE A 115 -4.29 -3.93 -2.75
N LEU A 116 -3.74 -4.00 -1.53
CA LEU A 116 -2.93 -5.15 -1.13
C LEU A 116 -3.74 -6.45 -1.13
N LEU A 117 -4.97 -6.41 -0.63
CA LEU A 117 -5.84 -7.58 -0.62
C LEU A 117 -6.24 -7.99 -2.05
N SER A 118 -6.45 -7.04 -2.97
CA SER A 118 -6.71 -7.39 -4.38
C SER A 118 -5.50 -8.05 -5.04
N GLN A 119 -4.27 -7.61 -4.75
CA GLN A 119 -3.06 -8.26 -5.29
C GLN A 119 -2.89 -9.70 -4.81
N VAL A 120 -3.33 -10.04 -3.60
CA VAL A 120 -3.31 -11.43 -3.09
C VAL A 120 -4.28 -12.30 -3.88
N VAL A 121 -5.48 -11.79 -4.14
CA VAL A 121 -6.49 -12.51 -4.93
C VAL A 121 -6.02 -12.69 -6.39
N GLU A 122 -5.50 -11.65 -7.03
CA GLU A 122 -4.96 -11.73 -8.39
C GLU A 122 -3.84 -12.77 -8.54
N ARG A 123 -2.91 -12.84 -7.57
CA ARG A 123 -1.84 -13.85 -7.59
C ARG A 123 -2.36 -15.29 -7.49
N SER A 124 -3.57 -15.47 -6.96
CA SER A 124 -4.22 -16.79 -6.86
C SER A 124 -5.03 -17.17 -8.11
N SER A 125 -5.30 -16.22 -9.01
CA SER A 125 -6.04 -16.46 -10.25
C SER A 125 -5.16 -17.09 -11.34
N SER A 126 -5.76 -17.84 -12.26
CA SER A 126 -5.04 -18.45 -13.39
C SER A 126 -4.47 -17.37 -14.33
N PRO A 127 -3.26 -17.59 -14.91
CA PRO A 127 -2.66 -16.64 -15.83
C PRO A 127 -3.59 -16.36 -17.02
N GLY A 128 -4.03 -15.10 -17.17
CA GLY A 128 -4.92 -14.67 -18.27
C GLY A 128 -6.29 -14.16 -17.83
N GLU A 129 -6.72 -14.43 -16.60
CA GLU A 129 -7.96 -13.89 -16.01
C GLU A 129 -7.63 -12.78 -15.01
N ALA A 130 -7.30 -11.58 -15.51
CA ALA A 130 -7.21 -10.40 -14.65
C ALA A 130 -8.61 -10.15 -14.05
N SER A 131 -8.79 -10.50 -12.78
CA SER A 131 -10.11 -10.56 -12.14
C SER A 131 -10.49 -9.20 -11.52
N PHE A 132 -9.48 -8.40 -11.17
CA PHE A 132 -9.60 -7.11 -10.51
C PHE A 132 -8.77 -6.04 -11.23
N SER A 133 -9.46 -5.05 -11.80
CA SER A 133 -8.86 -3.78 -12.17
C SER A 133 -8.57 -2.94 -10.92
N LEU A 134 -7.61 -2.01 -11.02
CA LEU A 134 -7.40 -1.02 -9.95
C LEU A 134 -8.71 -0.28 -9.71
N HIS A 135 -9.12 -0.15 -8.44
CA HIS A 135 -10.36 0.53 -8.13
C HIS A 135 -10.22 2.04 -8.41
N PRO A 136 -11.20 2.69 -9.05
CA PRO A 136 -11.18 4.15 -9.17
C PRO A 136 -11.21 4.81 -7.79
N PRO A 137 -10.63 6.02 -7.63
CA PRO A 137 -10.64 6.72 -6.34
C PRO A 137 -12.07 7.14 -5.92
N THR A 138 -12.98 7.27 -6.90
CA THR A 138 -14.37 7.71 -6.73
C THR A 138 -15.35 6.59 -6.33
N GLU A 139 -14.97 5.32 -6.50
CA GLU A 139 -15.85 4.20 -6.17
C GLU A 139 -15.82 3.89 -4.67
N SER A 140 -16.95 3.44 -4.11
CA SER A 140 -17.01 3.04 -2.71
C SER A 140 -16.52 1.60 -2.53
N CYS A 141 -15.68 1.40 -1.53
CA CYS A 141 -15.24 0.08 -1.12
C CYS A 141 -15.27 -0.06 0.41
N LYS A 142 -15.37 -1.29 0.88
CA LYS A 142 -15.35 -1.65 2.30
C LYS A 142 -14.20 -2.60 2.60
N VAL A 143 -13.65 -2.49 3.79
CA VAL A 143 -12.65 -3.39 4.36
C VAL A 143 -13.31 -4.22 5.46
N LEU A 144 -13.08 -5.53 5.47
CA LEU A 144 -13.49 -6.44 6.52
C LEU A 144 -12.40 -6.53 7.58
N TRP A 145 -12.72 -6.13 8.81
CA TRP A 145 -11.83 -6.17 9.96
C TRP A 145 -12.22 -7.29 10.92
N THR A 146 -11.29 -8.20 11.19
CA THR A 146 -11.43 -9.30 12.16
C THR A 146 -10.17 -9.35 13.01
N ASP A 147 -10.31 -9.42 14.33
CA ASP A 147 -9.19 -9.55 15.28
C ASP A 147 -8.02 -8.58 15.03
N SER A 148 -8.35 -7.29 14.87
CA SER A 148 -7.35 -6.23 14.60
C SER A 148 -6.61 -6.35 13.27
N GLN A 149 -7.13 -7.13 12.32
CA GLN A 149 -6.56 -7.34 11.00
C GLN A 149 -7.60 -7.12 9.89
N ALA A 150 -7.17 -6.51 8.79
CA ALA A 150 -7.91 -6.46 7.55
C ALA A 150 -7.75 -7.80 6.82
N VAL A 151 -8.86 -8.51 6.64
CA VAL A 151 -8.86 -9.90 6.12
C VAL A 151 -9.62 -10.03 4.80
N GLY A 152 -10.28 -8.96 4.35
CA GLY A 152 -11.04 -8.97 3.11
C GLY A 152 -11.50 -7.59 2.71
N PHE A 153 -12.03 -7.48 1.50
CA PHE A 153 -12.57 -6.25 0.97
C PHE A 153 -13.81 -6.53 0.12
N TYR A 154 -14.59 -5.48 -0.13
CA TYR A 154 -15.73 -5.51 -1.02
C TYR A 154 -15.79 -4.19 -1.80
N THR A 155 -15.83 -4.27 -3.14
CA THR A 155 -15.95 -3.11 -4.03
C THR A 155 -17.32 -3.11 -4.71
N VAL A 156 -17.96 -1.94 -4.79
CA VAL A 156 -19.18 -1.77 -5.60
C VAL A 156 -18.81 -1.06 -6.89
N LYS A 157 -18.79 -1.81 -8.01
CA LYS A 157 -18.72 -1.19 -9.33
C LYS A 157 -20.06 -0.56 -9.65
N ARG A 158 -20.09 0.73 -10.02
CA ARG A 158 -21.33 1.33 -10.52
C ARG A 158 -21.62 0.73 -11.90
N LYS A 159 -22.86 0.28 -12.13
CA LYS A 159 -23.29 -0.05 -13.50
C LYS A 159 -23.27 1.25 -14.32
N GLY A 160 -22.59 1.20 -15.45
CA GLY A 160 -22.72 2.19 -16.54
C GLY A 160 -23.99 1.98 -17.32
#